data_AF-A0A8C9KBK4-F1
#
_entry.id   AF-A0A8C9KBK4-F1
#
_cell.length_a   1.000
_cell.length_b   1.000
_cell.length_c   1.000
_cell.angle_alpha   90.00
_cell.angle_beta   90.00
_cell.angle_gamma   90.00
#
_symmetry.space_group_name_H-M   'P 1'
#
loop_
_entity.id
_entity.type
_entity.pdbx_description
1 polymer ?
#
loop_
_entity_poly.entity_id
_entity_poly.type
_entity_poly.pdbx_seq_one_letter_code
_entity_poly.pdbx_strand_id
1 'polypeptide(L)'
;MYYKFSGFTQKLTGTWASDAYSPQGLRPVVSTEAPPIIFATPTKLSSDFTAYDYAGKNKVPELQKLFQKSDGVPIHLKRGLPDQMLYRTTMALTVGGTIYCLIALYMASQPKNK
;
A
#
# COMPACT_ATOMS: atom_id res chain seq x y z
N MET A 1 25.77 -3.96 30.39
CA MET A 1 25.42 -4.47 29.04
C MET A 1 24.13 -3.80 28.61
N TYR A 2 24.03 -3.31 27.38
CA TYR A 2 22.84 -2.62 26.87
C TYR A 2 22.03 -3.56 25.97
N TYR A 3 20.70 -3.42 25.99
CA TYR A 3 19.79 -4.31 25.26
C TYR A 3 18.73 -3.50 24.52
N LYS A 4 18.30 -3.99 23.35
CA LYS A 4 17.25 -3.41 22.53
C LYS A 4 16.20 -4.46 22.18
N PHE A 5 14.94 -4.07 22.20
CA PHE A 5 13.84 -4.94 21.81
C PHE A 5 13.74 -5.03 20.28
N SER A 6 13.84 -6.24 19.75
CA SER A 6 13.66 -6.53 18.33
C SER A 6 12.19 -6.80 18.04
N GLY A 7 11.54 -5.90 17.27
CA GLY A 7 10.13 -6.08 16.88
C GLY A 7 9.88 -7.27 15.95
N PHE A 8 10.92 -7.76 15.27
CA PHE A 8 10.83 -8.92 14.37
C PHE A 8 10.90 -10.25 15.12
N THR A 9 11.81 -10.37 16.09
CA THR A 9 12.01 -11.60 16.85
C THR A 9 11.31 -11.59 18.20
N GLN A 10 10.71 -10.47 18.60
CA GLN A 10 10.10 -10.23 19.91
C GLN A 10 11.03 -10.56 21.10
N LYS A 11 12.35 -10.47 20.91
CA LYS A 11 13.36 -10.78 21.92
C LYS A 11 14.29 -9.58 22.15
N LEU A 12 14.87 -9.53 23.35
CA LEU A 12 15.91 -8.57 23.70
C LEU A 12 17.24 -9.03 23.13
N THR A 13 17.89 -8.19 22.32
CA THR A 13 19.22 -8.44 21.77
C THR A 13 20.23 -7.47 22.35
N GLY A 14 21.47 -7.92 22.56
CA GLY A 14 22.55 -7.05 23.05
C GLY A 14 22.89 -5.96 22.03
N THR A 15 23.08 -4.73 22.51
CA THR A 15 23.35 -3.56 21.65
C THR A 15 24.33 -2.59 22.32
N TRP A 16 24.73 -1.55 21.61
CA TRP A 16 25.56 -0.46 22.12
C TRP A 16 24.71 0.59 22.84
N ALA A 17 25.30 1.34 23.78
CA ALA A 17 24.57 2.31 24.59
C ALA A 17 23.77 3.32 23.76
N SER A 18 24.37 3.83 22.68
CA SER A 18 23.76 4.79 21.75
C SER A 18 22.46 4.29 21.11
N ASP A 19 22.39 3.00 20.82
CA ASP A 19 21.24 2.37 20.14
C ASP A 19 20.16 1.91 21.12
N ALA A 20 20.50 1.70 22.40
CA ALA A 20 19.54 1.35 23.45
C ALA A 20 18.67 2.55 23.86
N TYR A 21 19.23 3.76 23.85
CA TYR A 21 18.52 4.98 24.28
C TYR A 21 17.83 5.74 23.13
N SER A 22 17.97 5.28 21.88
CA SER A 22 17.33 5.89 20.71
C SER A 22 16.10 5.08 20.28
N PRO A 23 14.85 5.52 20.55
CA PRO A 23 13.66 4.82 20.10
C PRO A 23 13.65 4.80 18.56
N GLN A 24 13.35 3.63 17.99
CA GLN A 24 13.43 3.29 16.56
C GLN A 24 12.99 4.43 15.63
N GLY A 25 13.95 5.23 15.18
CA GLY A 25 13.77 6.24 14.12
C GLY A 25 13.53 7.69 14.56
N LEU A 26 13.49 8.00 15.85
CA LEU A 26 13.44 9.40 16.32
C LEU A 26 14.80 9.81 16.85
N ARG A 27 15.61 10.44 16.00
CA ARG A 27 16.86 11.10 16.41
C ARG A 27 16.58 12.56 16.78
N PRO A 28 17.29 13.13 17.78
CA PRO A 28 17.19 14.53 18.12
C PRO A 28 17.35 15.39 16.87
N VAL A 29 16.43 16.34 16.67
CA VAL A 29 16.46 17.26 15.54
C VAL A 29 17.79 18.02 15.58
N VAL A 30 18.58 17.92 14.52
CA VAL A 30 19.92 18.53 14.41
C VAL A 30 19.85 20.07 14.31
N SER A 31 18.65 20.65 14.23
CA SER A 31 18.43 22.09 14.21
C SER A 31 17.32 22.52 15.17
N THR A 32 17.71 23.18 16.26
CA THR A 32 16.81 23.82 17.25
C THR A 32 16.33 25.20 16.76
N GLU A 33 16.54 25.55 15.49
CA GLU A 33 16.08 26.83 14.97
C GLU A 33 14.82 26.58 14.13
N ALA A 34 13.67 27.06 14.64
CA ALA A 34 12.42 26.99 13.91
C ALA A 34 12.58 27.80 12.61
N PRO A 35 12.37 27.20 11.43
CA PRO A 35 12.48 27.94 10.19
C PRO A 35 11.46 29.10 10.20
N PRO A 36 11.86 30.30 9.78
CA PRO A 36 10.96 31.45 9.76
C PRO A 36 9.70 31.12 8.98
N ILE A 37 8.54 31.39 9.59
CA ILE A 37 7.22 31.08 9.03
C ILE A 37 6.97 32.00 7.83
N ILE A 38 7.46 31.60 6.66
CA ILE A 38 7.17 32.27 5.39
C ILE A 38 6.46 31.26 4.50
N PHE A 39 5.25 31.64 4.08
CA PHE A 39 4.19 30.80 3.50
C PHE A 39 4.55 30.09 2.18
N ALA A 40 5.74 30.31 1.62
CA ALA A 40 6.04 29.95 0.23
C ALA A 40 7.44 29.35 -0.04
N THR A 41 8.24 29.04 0.98
CA THR A 41 9.56 28.41 0.73
C THR A 41 9.47 26.89 0.79
N PRO A 42 9.90 26.15 -0.25
CA PRO A 42 9.97 24.69 -0.19
C PRO A 42 11.04 24.29 0.83
N THR A 43 10.66 23.46 1.80
CA THR A 43 11.57 22.89 2.79
C THR A 43 12.74 22.22 2.06
N LYS A 44 13.95 22.78 2.15
CA LYS A 44 15.17 22.09 1.69
C LYS A 44 15.37 20.87 2.57
N LEU A 45 15.04 19.69 2.04
CA LEU A 45 15.31 18.39 2.63
C LEU A 45 16.81 18.11 2.43
N SER A 46 17.62 18.57 3.38
CA SER A 46 19.06 18.30 3.40
C SER A 46 19.31 17.13 4.34
N SER A 47 19.50 15.95 3.76
CA SER A 47 20.29 14.87 4.34
C SER A 47 20.35 13.74 3.33
N ASP A 48 21.51 13.60 2.69
CA ASP A 48 21.91 12.40 1.97
C ASP A 48 21.90 11.23 2.95
N PHE A 49 20.78 10.53 3.03
CA PHE A 49 20.70 9.26 3.74
C PHE A 49 21.21 8.19 2.79
N THR A 50 22.26 7.47 3.19
CA THR A 50 22.47 6.10 2.71
C THR A 50 21.32 5.25 3.26
N ALA A 51 20.19 5.32 2.56
CA ALA A 51 19.00 4.55 2.85
C ALA A 51 19.35 3.08 2.62
N TYR A 52 19.46 2.31 3.69
CA TYR A 52 19.28 0.88 3.59
C TYR A 52 17.86 0.65 3.07
N ASP A 53 17.75 0.17 1.83
CA ASP A 53 16.56 0.06 0.97
C ASP A 53 15.57 -1.03 1.43
N TYR A 54 15.35 -1.15 2.75
CA TYR A 54 14.41 -2.13 3.33
C TYR A 54 12.95 -1.73 3.13
N ALA A 55 12.68 -0.43 2.98
CA ALA A 55 11.38 0.11 2.64
C ALA A 55 11.47 0.60 1.19
N GLY A 56 11.08 -0.25 0.23
CA GLY A 56 11.20 0.07 -1.18
C GLY A 56 10.66 1.45 -1.56
N LYS A 57 11.20 2.01 -2.65
CA LYS A 57 10.91 3.37 -3.15
C LYS A 57 9.43 3.76 -3.02
N ASN A 58 9.17 4.93 -2.42
CA ASN A 58 7.83 5.47 -2.25
C ASN A 58 7.20 5.81 -3.62
N LYS A 59 6.11 5.12 -3.97
CA LYS A 59 5.34 5.31 -5.22
C LYS A 59 4.06 6.12 -5.04
N VAL A 60 3.73 6.54 -3.81
CA VAL A 60 2.48 7.26 -3.52
C VAL A 60 2.32 8.52 -4.37
N PRO A 61 3.34 9.39 -4.56
CA PRO A 61 3.18 10.57 -5.39
C PRO A 61 2.89 10.26 -6.86
N GLU A 62 3.44 9.17 -7.40
CA GLU A 62 3.18 8.74 -8.79
C GLU A 62 1.75 8.21 -8.94
N LEU A 63 1.29 7.40 -7.97
CA LEU A 63 -0.07 6.88 -7.96
C LEU A 63 -1.10 8.00 -7.78
N GLN A 64 -0.84 8.98 -6.92
CA GLN A 64 -1.71 10.14 -6.76
C GLN A 64 -1.89 10.89 -8.07
N LYS A 65 -0.80 11.16 -8.81
CA LYS A 65 -0.87 11.78 -10.15
C LYS A 65 -1.68 10.95 -11.13
N LEU A 66 -1.52 9.63 -11.12
CA LEU A 66 -2.27 8.73 -12.01
C LEU A 66 -3.78 8.77 -11.71
N PHE A 67 -4.17 8.61 -10.44
CA PHE A 67 -5.58 8.52 -10.05
C PHE A 67 -6.31 9.87 -10.05
N GLN A 68 -5.59 10.99 -9.87
CA GLN A 68 -6.16 12.35 -9.89
C GLN A 68 -6.19 12.99 -11.27
N LYS A 69 -5.62 12.35 -12.30
CA LYS A 69 -5.65 12.86 -13.69
C LYS A 69 -7.10 13.09 -14.16
N SER A 70 -7.40 14.24 -14.72
CA SER A 70 -8.73 14.61 -15.24
C SER A 70 -8.95 14.09 -16.67
N ASP A 71 -8.96 12.78 -16.85
CA ASP A 71 -9.15 12.10 -18.15
C ASP A 71 -10.57 11.56 -18.36
N GLY A 72 -11.46 11.72 -17.39
CA GLY A 72 -12.84 11.22 -17.44
C GLY A 72 -12.99 9.70 -17.29
N VAL A 73 -11.89 8.97 -17.04
CA VAL A 73 -11.92 7.51 -16.87
C VAL A 73 -12.47 7.16 -15.48
N PRO A 74 -13.46 6.25 -15.38
CA PRO A 74 -14.00 5.84 -14.08
C PRO A 74 -12.94 5.13 -13.24
N ILE A 75 -13.03 5.27 -11.91
CA ILE A 75 -11.99 4.83 -10.98
C ILE A 75 -11.62 3.34 -11.09
N HIS A 76 -12.59 2.48 -11.41
CA HIS A 76 -12.40 1.03 -11.54
C HIS A 76 -11.72 0.59 -12.84
N LEU A 77 -11.44 1.52 -13.77
CA LEU A 77 -10.67 1.28 -15.00
C LEU A 77 -9.43 2.17 -15.10
N LYS A 78 -9.11 2.90 -14.03
CA LYS A 78 -8.14 4.02 -14.05
C LYS A 78 -6.72 3.56 -14.33
N ARG A 79 -6.39 2.30 -14.02
CA ARG A 79 -5.07 1.71 -14.27
C ARG A 79 -4.94 1.11 -15.68
N GLY A 80 -5.97 1.23 -16.51
CA GLY A 80 -5.95 0.85 -17.92
C GLY A 80 -6.20 -0.64 -18.17
N LEU A 81 -5.34 -1.27 -18.98
CA LEU A 81 -5.48 -2.65 -19.42
C LEU A 81 -5.69 -3.70 -18.31
N PRO A 82 -4.93 -3.71 -17.19
CA PRO A 82 -5.14 -4.73 -16.15
C PRO A 82 -6.56 -4.65 -15.56
N ASP A 83 -7.05 -3.44 -15.30
CA ASP A 83 -8.39 -3.22 -14.76
C ASP A 83 -9.47 -3.64 -15.77
N GLN A 84 -9.28 -3.34 -17.05
CA GLN A 84 -10.23 -3.72 -18.11
C GLN A 84 -10.31 -5.24 -18.30
N MET A 85 -9.18 -5.93 -18.32
CA MET A 85 -9.15 -7.39 -18.44
C MET A 85 -9.79 -8.04 -17.23
N LEU A 86 -9.50 -7.54 -16.02
CA LEU A 86 -10.09 -8.04 -14.79
C LEU A 86 -11.61 -7.82 -14.76
N TYR A 87 -12.08 -6.65 -15.16
CA TYR A 87 -13.50 -6.35 -15.25
C TYR A 87 -14.22 -7.28 -16.24
N ARG A 88 -13.71 -7.42 -17.46
CA ARG A 88 -14.33 -8.24 -18.52
C ARG A 88 -14.40 -9.71 -18.13
N THR A 89 -13.33 -10.25 -17.58
CA THR A 89 -13.27 -11.66 -17.14
C THR A 89 -14.21 -11.91 -15.97
N THR A 90 -14.26 -11.00 -14.99
CA THR A 90 -15.18 -11.11 -13.86
C THR A 90 -16.63 -11.03 -14.32
N MET A 91 -16.95 -10.09 -15.23
CA MET A 91 -18.30 -9.97 -15.81
C MET A 91 -18.70 -11.22 -16.61
N ALA A 92 -17.78 -11.78 -17.40
CA ALA A 92 -18.03 -13.02 -18.13
C ALA A 92 -18.29 -14.20 -17.18
N LEU A 93 -17.49 -14.31 -16.11
CA LEU A 93 -17.66 -15.35 -15.10
C LEU A 93 -18.97 -15.21 -14.33
N THR A 94 -19.36 -13.99 -13.94
CA THR A 94 -20.62 -13.78 -13.20
C THR A 94 -21.82 -14.07 -14.09
N VAL A 95 -21.85 -13.56 -15.32
CA VAL A 95 -22.92 -13.85 -16.27
C VAL A 95 -22.98 -15.35 -16.57
N GLY A 96 -21.85 -15.98 -16.89
CA GLY A 96 -21.79 -17.43 -17.11
C GLY A 96 -22.23 -18.23 -15.89
N GLY A 97 -21.78 -17.85 -14.70
CA GLY A 97 -22.17 -18.45 -13.43
C GLY A 97 -23.67 -18.32 -13.14
N THR A 98 -24.27 -17.16 -13.40
CA THR A 98 -25.72 -16.98 -13.24
C THR A 98 -26.53 -17.87 -14.17
N ILE A 99 -26.13 -18.00 -15.44
CA ILE A 99 -26.78 -18.90 -16.40
C ILE A 99 -26.65 -20.35 -15.94
N TYR A 100 -25.46 -20.75 -15.50
CA TYR A 100 -25.24 -22.09 -14.96
C TYR A 100 -26.12 -22.37 -13.74
N CYS A 101 -26.22 -21.44 -12.80
CA CYS A 101 -27.08 -21.56 -11.63
C CYS A 101 -28.55 -21.72 -12.02
N LEU A 102 -29.03 -21.00 -13.04
CA LEU A 102 -30.41 -21.14 -13.54
C LEU A 102 -30.66 -22.52 -14.16
N ILE A 103 -29.71 -23.04 -14.95
CA ILE A 103 -29.81 -24.38 -15.53
C ILE A 103 -29.81 -25.45 -14.43
N ALA A 104 -28.90 -25.33 -13.46
CA ALA A 104 -28.83 -26.24 -12.33
C ALA A 104 -30.11 -26.21 -11.50
N LEU A 105 -30.66 -25.02 -11.24
CA LEU A 105 -31.93 -24.85 -10.52
C LEU A 105 -33.10 -25.45 -11.31
N TYR A 106 -33.16 -25.24 -12.62
CA TYR A 106 -34.16 -25.87 -13.48
C TYR A 106 -34.10 -27.39 -13.41
N MET A 107 -32.91 -27.98 -13.57
CA MET A 107 -32.73 -29.43 -13.46
C MET A 107 -33.10 -29.96 -12.07
N ALA A 108 -32.76 -29.23 -11.01
CA ALA A 108 -33.09 -29.59 -9.64
C ALA A 108 -34.59 -29.46 -9.33
N SER A 109 -35.30 -28.58 -10.05
CA SER A 109 -36.75 -28.38 -9.88
C SER A 109 -37.60 -29.48 -10.51
N GLN A 110 -37.03 -30.32 -11.37
CA GLN A 110 -37.75 -31.42 -12.00
C GLN A 110 -37.70 -32.69 -11.13
N PRO A 111 -38.83 -33.43 -11.00
CA PRO A 111 -38.85 -34.68 -10.27
C PRO A 111 -37.97 -35.70 -10.99
N LYS A 112 -37.04 -36.30 -10.24
CA LYS A 112 -36.19 -37.38 -10.74
C LYS A 112 -36.82 -38.71 -10.32
N ASN A 113 -37.15 -39.55 -11.30
CA ASN A 113 -37.58 -40.91 -11.00
C ASN A 113 -36.41 -41.65 -10.33
N LYS A 114 -36.71 -42.38 -9.24
CA LYS A 114 -35.76 -43.26 -8.56
C LYS A 114 -35.56 -44.54 -9.34
#